data_AF-A0A536KE31-F1
#
_entry.id   AF-A0A536KE31-F1
#
_cell.length_a   1.000
_cell.length_b   1.000
_cell.length_c   1.000
_cell.angle_alpha   90.00
_cell.angle_beta   90.00
_cell.angle_gamma   90.00
#
_symmetry.space_group_name_H-M   'P 1'
#
loop_
_entity.id
_entity.type
_entity.pdbx_description
1 polymer ?
#
loop_
_entity_poly.entity_id
_entity_poly.type
_entity_poly.pdbx_seq_one_letter_code
_entity_poly.pdbx_strand_id
1 'polypeptide(L)'
;MQKIELAAILNRAADYMDAHGLKSASWGRPGGPVCMNAALAIALDRHPGALGRMWFVSPVSNPTLREVGNVVLESGLLEDLPVPAGPQGARRRTRPSVMDARRAVVELAAWSDVPGRTAATASAALRARAVALLPVTHKPAVTPRPAFRREALQPVLV
;
A
#
# COMPACT_ATOMS: atom_id res chain seq x y z
N MET A 1 1.61 -11.85 5.68
CA MET A 1 0.28 -11.31 6.02
C MET A 1 -0.73 -11.68 4.94
N GLN A 2 -2.03 -11.71 5.25
CA GLN A 2 -3.05 -11.91 4.22
C GLN A 2 -3.22 -10.62 3.40
N LYS A 3 -3.61 -10.71 2.12
CA LYS A 3 -3.78 -9.52 1.26
C LYS A 3 -4.79 -8.50 1.83
N ILE A 4 -5.85 -8.99 2.45
CA ILE A 4 -6.88 -8.16 3.11
C ILE A 4 -6.29 -7.40 4.30
N GLU A 5 -5.46 -8.07 5.10
CA GLU A 5 -4.76 -7.46 6.23
C GLU A 5 -3.78 -6.37 5.77
N LEU A 6 -2.99 -6.65 4.73
CA LEU A 6 -2.10 -5.66 4.12
C LEU A 6 -2.89 -4.45 3.60
N ALA A 7 -3.99 -4.66 2.89
CA ALA A 7 -4.86 -3.58 2.42
C ALA A 7 -5.41 -2.73 3.58
N ALA A 8 -5.82 -3.37 4.68
CA ALA A 8 -6.31 -2.68 5.87
C ALA A 8 -5.21 -1.84 6.56
N ILE A 9 -3.97 -2.35 6.62
CA ILE A 9 -2.82 -1.59 7.16
C ILE A 9 -2.52 -0.38 6.28
N LEU A 10 -2.49 -0.55 4.96
CA LEU A 10 -2.23 0.54 4.02
C LEU A 10 -3.33 1.63 4.10
N ASN A 11 -4.60 1.24 4.19
CA ASN A 11 -5.70 2.18 4.36
C ASN A 11 -5.61 2.94 5.69
N ARG A 12 -5.35 2.25 6.81
CA ARG A 12 -5.14 2.91 8.12
C ARG A 12 -3.99 3.92 8.08
N ALA A 13 -2.89 3.58 7.40
CA ALA A 13 -1.78 4.51 7.23
C ALA A 13 -2.18 5.71 6.37
N ALA A 14 -2.95 5.51 5.29
CA ALA A 14 -3.44 6.58 4.43
C ALA A 14 -4.37 7.54 5.18
N ASP A 15 -5.28 7.00 5.98
CA ASP A 15 -6.21 7.79 6.81
C ASP A 15 -5.46 8.64 7.84
N TYR A 16 -4.43 8.06 8.47
CA TYR A 16 -3.55 8.83 9.36
C TYR A 16 -2.86 9.98 8.63
N MET A 17 -2.34 9.73 7.43
CA MET A 17 -1.66 10.76 6.64
C MET A 17 -2.59 11.89 6.20
N ASP A 18 -3.83 11.59 5.84
CA ASP A 18 -4.82 12.62 5.51
C ASP A 18 -5.20 13.45 6.74
N ALA A 19 -5.36 12.81 7.90
CA ALA A 19 -5.75 13.49 9.14
C ALA A 19 -4.65 14.38 9.71
N HIS A 20 -3.38 13.94 9.65
CA HIS A 20 -2.28 14.57 10.37
C HIS A 20 -1.20 15.20 9.49
N GLY A 21 -1.16 14.86 8.20
CA GLY A 21 -0.18 15.36 7.26
C GLY A 21 1.09 14.51 7.14
N LEU A 22 1.91 14.87 6.15
CA LEU A 22 3.20 14.26 5.87
C LEU A 22 4.32 15.11 6.49
N LYS A 23 5.29 14.44 7.12
CA LYS A 23 6.55 15.05 7.55
C LYS A 23 7.72 14.38 6.86
N SER A 24 8.50 15.17 6.13
CA SER A 24 9.75 14.72 5.50
C SER A 24 10.93 14.80 6.48
N ALA A 25 11.99 14.03 6.20
CA ALA A 25 13.28 13.99 6.90
C ALA A 25 13.21 13.67 8.41
N SER A 26 12.05 13.24 8.92
CA SER A 26 11.89 12.80 10.31
C SER A 26 10.68 11.89 10.46
N TRP A 27 10.69 11.04 11.50
CA TRP A 27 9.57 10.15 11.81
C TRP A 27 8.27 10.88 12.17
N GLY A 28 8.36 12.12 12.65
CA GLY A 28 7.22 12.84 13.20
C GLY A 28 6.88 12.45 14.64
N ARG A 29 5.65 12.75 15.07
CA ARG A 29 5.13 12.42 16.40
C ARG A 29 3.71 11.86 16.27
N PRO A 30 3.32 10.85 17.08
CA PRO A 30 1.93 10.42 17.17
C PRO A 30 0.99 11.60 17.43
N GLY A 31 -0.15 11.64 16.74
CA GLY A 31 -1.11 12.75 16.79
C GLY A 31 -0.74 13.98 15.96
N GLY A 32 0.40 13.95 15.27
CA GLY A 32 0.84 15.01 14.35
C GLY A 32 1.41 14.45 13.04
N PRO A 33 1.96 15.31 12.16
CA PRO A 33 2.48 14.88 10.87
C PRO A 33 3.66 13.93 11.03
N VAL A 34 3.66 12.86 10.23
CA VAL A 34 4.65 11.76 10.25
C VAL A 34 5.13 11.43 8.85
N CYS A 35 6.27 10.75 8.75
CA CYS A 35 6.68 10.15 7.48
C CYS A 35 5.87 8.88 7.18
N MET A 36 5.93 8.41 5.93
CA MET A 36 5.13 7.27 5.49
C MET A 36 5.46 5.95 6.23
N ASN A 37 6.72 5.72 6.59
CA ASN A 37 7.13 4.58 7.42
C ASN A 37 6.51 4.64 8.84
N ALA A 38 6.46 5.83 9.43
CA ALA A 38 5.87 6.04 10.75
C ALA A 38 4.35 5.89 10.72
N ALA A 39 3.69 6.31 9.63
CA ALA A 39 2.26 6.02 9.42
C ALA A 39 1.99 4.50 9.35
N LEU A 40 2.84 3.73 8.68
CA LEU A 40 2.75 2.26 8.65
C LEU A 40 2.98 1.63 10.03
N ALA A 41 3.96 2.14 10.81
CA ALA A 41 4.16 1.67 12.19
C ALA A 41 2.92 1.94 13.06
N ILE A 42 2.32 3.12 12.94
CA ILE A 42 1.09 3.45 13.65
C ILE A 42 -0.08 2.55 13.22
N ALA A 43 -0.21 2.26 11.92
CA ALA A 43 -1.22 1.35 11.39
C ALA A 43 -1.04 -0.12 11.86
N LEU A 44 0.16 -0.48 12.30
CA LEU A 44 0.49 -1.77 12.94
C LEU A 44 0.36 -1.71 14.47
N ASP A 45 -0.20 -0.63 15.03
CA ASP A 45 -0.31 -0.40 16.47
C ASP A 45 1.07 -0.40 17.16
N ARG A 46 2.09 0.16 16.48
CA ARG A 46 3.45 0.33 16.98
C ARG A 46 3.77 1.81 17.18
N HIS A 47 4.60 2.09 18.19
CA HIS A 47 5.10 3.44 18.40
C HIS A 47 6.12 3.82 17.31
N PRO A 48 5.98 4.95 16.59
CA PRO A 48 6.86 5.31 15.48
C PRO A 48 8.31 5.54 15.92
N GLY A 49 8.54 5.92 17.19
CA GLY A 49 9.88 5.99 17.77
C GLY A 49 10.62 4.65 17.83
N ALA A 50 9.90 3.52 17.76
CA ALA A 50 10.48 2.18 17.74
C ALA A 50 11.17 1.87 16.40
N LEU A 51 10.91 2.62 15.32
CA LEU A 51 11.70 2.54 14.08
C LEU A 51 13.17 2.92 14.28
N GLY A 52 13.48 3.58 15.41
CA GLY A 52 14.85 3.91 15.82
C GLY A 52 15.37 5.21 15.19
N ARG A 53 16.38 5.81 15.82
CA ARG A 53 17.06 7.03 15.31
C ARG A 53 18.18 6.75 14.31
N MET A 54 18.54 5.49 14.11
CA MET A 54 19.74 5.14 13.35
C MET A 54 19.44 4.10 12.28
N TRP A 55 19.83 4.42 11.05
CA TRP A 55 19.89 3.48 9.93
C TRP A 55 20.91 2.34 10.17
N PHE A 56 21.66 2.37 11.29
CA PHE A 56 22.73 1.45 11.64
C PHE A 56 22.32 0.25 12.52
N VAL A 57 21.08 0.22 13.03
CA VAL A 57 20.60 -0.97 13.77
C VAL A 57 20.12 -2.03 12.79
N SER A 58 20.61 -3.27 12.98
CA SER A 58 20.22 -4.42 12.16
C SER A 58 18.69 -4.64 12.21
N PRO A 59 18.02 -4.99 11.09
CA PRO A 59 16.61 -5.39 11.11
C PRO A 59 16.35 -6.59 12.04
N VAL A 60 17.39 -7.38 12.37
CA VAL A 60 17.31 -8.47 13.36
C VAL A 60 17.07 -7.94 14.78
N SER A 61 17.56 -6.75 15.10
CA SER A 61 17.41 -6.14 16.43
C SER A 61 16.24 -5.15 16.54
N ASN A 62 15.46 -4.96 15.47
CA ASN A 62 14.31 -4.06 15.47
C ASN A 62 13.06 -4.72 14.83
N PRO A 63 12.17 -5.30 15.65
CA PRO A 63 10.98 -5.98 15.14
C PRO A 63 10.02 -5.03 14.42
N THR A 64 9.86 -3.78 14.87
CA THR A 64 8.99 -2.79 14.21
C THR A 64 9.49 -2.44 12.82
N LEU A 65 10.80 -2.25 12.65
CA LEU A 65 11.39 -1.98 11.34
C LEU A 65 11.19 -3.18 10.40
N ARG A 66 11.35 -4.41 10.92
CA ARG A 66 11.10 -5.62 10.15
C ARG A 66 9.63 -5.75 9.73
N GLU A 67 8.69 -5.54 10.64
CA GLU A 67 7.25 -5.58 10.35
C GLU A 67 6.87 -4.54 9.27
N VAL A 68 7.30 -3.28 9.43
CA VAL A 68 7.04 -2.23 8.44
C VAL A 68 7.67 -2.58 7.09
N GLY A 69 8.93 -3.03 7.07
CA GLY A 69 9.60 -3.44 5.84
C GLY A 69 8.91 -4.61 5.15
N ASN A 70 8.40 -5.58 5.92
CA ASN A 70 7.61 -6.69 5.38
C ASN A 70 6.28 -6.20 4.80
N VAL A 71 5.58 -5.25 5.45
CA VAL A 71 4.38 -4.62 4.86
C VAL A 71 4.74 -3.99 3.52
N VAL A 72 5.82 -3.23 3.43
CA VAL A 72 6.25 -2.57 2.18
C VAL A 72 6.56 -3.58 1.06
N LEU A 73 7.25 -4.68 1.40
CA LEU A 73 7.64 -5.71 0.43
C LEU A 73 6.47 -6.60 0.01
N GLU A 74 5.75 -7.17 0.97
CA GLU A 74 4.62 -8.07 0.70
C GLU A 74 3.45 -7.34 0.04
N SER A 75 3.24 -6.06 0.40
CA SER A 75 2.27 -5.27 -0.32
C SER A 75 2.72 -4.95 -1.73
N GLY A 76 4.01 -4.89 -2.06
CA GLY A 76 4.51 -4.39 -3.36
C GLY A 76 4.40 -2.88 -3.51
N LEU A 77 4.29 -2.14 -2.40
CA LEU A 77 4.06 -0.69 -2.40
C LEU A 77 5.09 0.10 -3.21
N LEU A 78 6.36 -0.29 -3.16
CA LEU A 78 7.44 0.42 -3.87
C LEU A 78 7.30 0.40 -5.40
N GLU A 79 6.56 -0.55 -5.96
CA GLU A 79 6.33 -0.73 -7.39
C GLU A 79 5.39 0.33 -7.95
N ASP A 80 4.39 0.74 -7.16
CA ASP A 80 3.35 1.68 -7.57
C ASP A 80 3.65 3.14 -7.17
N LEU A 81 4.75 3.36 -6.44
CA LEU A 81 5.14 4.70 -6.05
C LEU A 81 5.59 5.51 -7.28
N PRO A 82 5.01 6.70 -7.50
CA PRO A 82 5.37 7.52 -8.65
C PRO A 82 6.85 7.87 -8.59
N VAL A 83 7.56 7.61 -9.69
CA VAL A 83 8.99 7.87 -9.82
C VAL A 83 9.24 9.37 -9.63
N PRO A 84 10.18 9.78 -8.76
CA PRO A 84 10.48 11.19 -8.59
C PRO A 84 11.01 11.81 -9.89
N ALA A 85 10.50 12.97 -10.27
CA ALA A 85 10.99 13.74 -11.41
C ALA A 85 12.37 14.33 -11.07
N GLY A 86 13.44 13.56 -11.28
CA GLY A 86 14.80 13.97 -10.98
C GLY A 86 15.82 12.84 -11.21
N PRO A 87 17.13 13.13 -11.12
CA PRO A 87 18.18 12.13 -11.33
C PRO A 87 18.07 10.94 -10.35
N GLN A 88 17.45 11.11 -9.19
CA GLN A 88 17.12 10.00 -8.28
C GLN A 88 16.06 9.05 -8.85
N GLY A 89 15.11 9.56 -9.66
CA GLY A 89 14.09 8.75 -10.33
C GLY A 89 14.64 7.89 -11.46
N ALA A 90 15.63 8.40 -12.19
CA ALA A 90 16.33 7.66 -13.23
C ALA A 90 17.11 6.44 -12.69
N ARG A 91 17.51 6.47 -11.39
CA ARG A 91 18.17 5.34 -10.70
C ARG A 91 17.19 4.33 -10.11
N ARG A 92 15.88 4.62 -10.08
CA ARG A 92 14.84 3.73 -9.55
C ARG A 92 14.51 2.60 -10.52
N ARG A 93 15.50 1.76 -10.83
CA ARG A 93 15.24 0.33 -11.08
C ARG A 93 15.16 -0.36 -9.72
N THR A 94 14.16 0.02 -8.92
CA THR A 94 13.85 -0.70 -7.68
C THR A 94 13.62 -2.15 -8.09
N ARG A 95 14.40 -3.08 -7.54
CA ARG A 95 14.16 -4.53 -7.69
C ARG A 95 13.69 -5.04 -6.32
N PRO A 96 12.39 -4.91 -5.99
CA PRO A 96 11.89 -5.28 -4.67
C PRO A 96 12.08 -6.76 -4.37
N SER A 97 12.15 -7.61 -5.41
CA SER A 97 12.31 -9.06 -5.30
C SER A 97 13.61 -9.54 -4.63
N VAL A 98 14.63 -8.69 -4.52
CA VAL A 98 15.92 -9.01 -3.86
C VAL A 98 16.19 -8.14 -2.63
N MET A 99 15.17 -7.40 -2.18
CA MET A 99 15.31 -6.38 -1.15
C MET A 99 14.98 -6.94 0.24
N ASP A 100 15.80 -6.61 1.25
CA ASP A 100 15.47 -6.88 2.64
C ASP A 100 14.55 -5.80 3.25
N ALA A 101 13.93 -6.12 4.39
CA ALA A 101 13.00 -5.23 5.08
C ALA A 101 13.63 -3.86 5.41
N ARG A 102 14.93 -3.82 5.74
CA ARG A 102 15.64 -2.57 6.04
C ARG A 102 15.75 -1.70 4.79
N ARG A 103 16.15 -2.28 3.67
CA ARG A 103 16.29 -1.56 2.41
C ARG A 103 14.92 -1.07 1.93
N ALA A 104 13.85 -1.82 2.14
CA ALA A 104 12.49 -1.40 1.82
C ALA A 104 12.07 -0.13 2.58
N VAL A 105 12.32 -0.08 3.89
CA VAL A 105 12.07 1.09 4.74
C VAL A 105 12.90 2.30 4.28
N VAL A 106 14.17 2.09 3.91
CA VAL A 106 15.07 3.16 3.42
C VAL A 106 14.60 3.71 2.07
N GLU A 107 14.21 2.86 1.13
CA GLU A 107 13.68 3.27 -0.17
C GLU A 107 12.35 4.03 -0.04
N LEU A 108 11.52 3.63 0.93
CA LEU A 108 10.29 4.35 1.22
C LEU A 108 10.54 5.70 1.86
N ALA A 109 11.50 5.79 2.80
CA ALA A 109 11.92 7.05 3.39
C ALA A 109 12.47 8.01 2.32
N ALA A 110 13.38 7.51 1.48
CA ALA A 110 13.95 8.28 0.38
C ALA A 110 12.88 8.81 -0.59
N TRP A 111 11.84 8.02 -0.86
CA TRP A 111 10.71 8.48 -1.67
C TRP A 111 9.87 9.55 -0.96
N SER A 112 9.59 9.37 0.34
CA SER A 112 8.80 10.29 1.18
C SER A 112 9.51 11.63 1.41
N ASP A 113 10.84 11.64 1.35
CA ASP A 113 11.69 12.80 1.60
C ASP A 113 11.99 13.62 0.33
N VAL A 114 11.51 13.19 -0.83
CA VAL A 114 11.63 13.97 -2.07
C VAL A 114 10.89 15.31 -1.89
N PRO A 115 11.53 16.45 -2.20
CA PRO A 115 10.88 17.75 -2.14
C PRO A 115 9.59 17.81 -2.96
N GLY A 116 8.55 18.44 -2.41
CA GLY A 116 7.23 18.55 -3.06
C GLY A 116 6.30 17.35 -2.84
N ARG A 117 6.72 16.32 -2.10
CA ARG A 117 5.80 15.27 -1.63
C ARG A 117 4.82 15.83 -0.61
N THR A 118 3.55 15.43 -0.76
CA THR A 118 2.46 15.86 0.12
C THR A 118 1.77 14.65 0.74
N ALA A 119 1.04 14.90 1.82
CA ALA A 119 0.17 13.90 2.44
C ALA A 119 -0.78 13.27 1.43
N ALA A 120 -1.43 14.09 0.59
CA ALA A 120 -2.34 13.63 -0.45
C ALA A 120 -1.67 12.69 -1.46
N THR A 121 -0.42 12.99 -1.89
CA THR A 121 0.29 12.07 -2.81
C THR A 121 0.66 10.75 -2.15
N ALA A 122 0.99 10.76 -0.87
CA ALA A 122 1.35 9.55 -0.12
C ALA A 122 0.11 8.70 0.21
N SER A 123 -0.97 9.32 0.69
CA SER A 123 -2.22 8.63 1.00
C SER A 123 -2.89 8.06 -0.26
N ALA A 124 -2.85 8.79 -1.38
CA ALA A 124 -3.32 8.28 -2.67
C ALA A 124 -2.55 7.02 -3.11
N ALA A 125 -1.22 7.00 -2.97
CA ALA A 125 -0.40 5.84 -3.33
C ALA A 125 -0.69 4.63 -2.42
N LEU A 126 -0.82 4.85 -1.11
CA LEU A 126 -1.20 3.82 -0.14
C LEU A 126 -2.57 3.21 -0.49
N ARG A 127 -3.57 4.04 -0.78
CA ARG A 127 -4.92 3.58 -1.15
C ARG A 127 -4.95 2.86 -2.49
N ALA A 128 -4.25 3.37 -3.50
CA ALA A 128 -4.14 2.71 -4.79
C ALA A 128 -3.61 1.29 -4.63
N ARG A 129 -2.57 1.11 -3.80
CA ARG A 129 -2.04 -0.22 -3.51
C ARG A 129 -2.98 -1.07 -2.68
N ALA A 130 -3.64 -0.51 -1.68
CA ALA A 130 -4.64 -1.22 -0.89
C ALA A 130 -5.75 -1.80 -1.77
N VAL A 131 -6.26 -1.02 -2.73
CA VAL A 131 -7.27 -1.47 -3.71
C VAL A 131 -6.74 -2.60 -4.58
N ALA A 132 -5.49 -2.49 -5.07
CA ALA A 132 -4.88 -3.52 -5.92
C ALA A 132 -4.67 -4.87 -5.20
N LEU A 133 -4.60 -4.88 -3.87
CA LEU A 133 -4.46 -6.09 -3.07
C LEU A 133 -5.80 -6.82 -2.87
N LEU A 134 -6.93 -6.13 -2.98
CA LEU A 134 -8.24 -6.73 -2.78
C LEU A 134 -8.64 -7.58 -3.98
N PRO A 135 -9.26 -8.74 -3.77
CA PRO A 135 -9.78 -9.54 -4.87
C PRO A 135 -10.83 -8.73 -5.61
N VAL A 136 -10.60 -8.49 -6.91
CA VAL A 136 -11.62 -7.92 -7.78
C VAL A 136 -12.74 -8.95 -7.87
N THR A 137 -13.83 -8.74 -7.14
CA THR A 137 -15.06 -9.49 -7.35
C THR A 137 -15.60 -9.12 -8.72
N HIS A 138 -15.21 -9.89 -9.75
CA HIS A 138 -15.99 -9.92 -10.98
C HIS A 138 -17.39 -10.41 -10.59
N LYS A 139 -18.36 -9.50 -10.63
CA LYS A 139 -19.77 -9.90 -10.68
C LYS A 139 -19.87 -10.82 -11.90
N PRO A 140 -20.27 -12.10 -11.77
CA PRO A 140 -20.47 -12.93 -12.94
C PRO A 140 -21.46 -12.21 -13.84
N ALA A 141 -21.12 -12.10 -15.13
CA ALA A 141 -22.03 -11.56 -16.12
C ALA A 141 -23.35 -12.31 -15.98
N VAL A 142 -24.42 -11.58 -15.64
CA VAL A 142 -25.76 -12.14 -15.64
C VAL A 142 -26.05 -12.48 -17.09
N THR A 143 -25.88 -13.74 -17.48
CA THR A 143 -26.33 -14.23 -18.78
C THR A 143 -27.83 -13.96 -18.84
N PRO A 144 -28.34 -13.12 -19.76
CA PRO A 144 -29.77 -12.97 -19.90
C PRO A 144 -30.35 -14.34 -20.23
N ARG A 145 -31.27 -14.79 -19.38
CA ARG A 145 -31.99 -16.05 -19.55
C ARG A 145 -32.62 -16.03 -20.95
N PRO A 146 -32.39 -17.02 -21.82
CA PRO A 146 -33.00 -17.02 -23.15
C PRO A 146 -34.51 -16.96 -22.96
N ALA A 147 -35.15 -16.01 -23.66
CA ALA A 147 -36.59 -15.89 -23.68
C ALA A 147 -37.18 -17.24 -24.09
N PHE A 148 -38.05 -17.80 -23.25
CA PHE A 148 -38.83 -18.99 -23.58
C PHE A 148 -39.55 -18.71 -24.91
N ARG A 149 -39.08 -19.31 -26.02
CA ARG A 149 -39.88 -19.43 -27.23
C ARG A 149 -41.08 -20.30 -26.84
N ARG A 150 -42.27 -19.71 -26.84
CA ARG A 150 -43.51 -20.46 -26.85
C ARG A 150 -43.55 -21.19 -28.20
N GLU A 151 -43.14 -22.45 -28.22
CA GLU A 151 -43.47 -23.34 -29.32
C GLU A 151 -44.98 -23.49 -29.34
N ALA A 152 -45.58 -23.13 -30.49
CA ALA A 152 -46.99 -23.31 -30.74
C ALA A 152 -47.27 -24.82 -30.78
N LEU A 153 -48.10 -25.29 -29.85
CA LEU A 153 -48.73 -26.60 -29.92
C LEU A 153 -49.54 -26.67 -31.22
N GLN A 154 -49.09 -27.48 -32.18
CA GLN A 154 -49.91 -27.89 -33.31
C GLN A 154 -50.95 -28.91 -32.80
N PRO A 155 -52.25 -28.72 -33.04
CA PRO A 155 -53.24 -29.76 -32.74
C PRO A 155 -53.12 -30.87 -33.79
N VAL A 156 -52.84 -32.09 -33.32
CA VAL A 156 -53.02 -33.32 -34.09
C VAL A 156 -54.51 -33.59 -34.18
N LEU A 157 -55.09 -33.44 -35.37
CA LEU A 157 -56.42 -33.95 -35.70
C LEU A 157 -56.27 -35.44 -36.05
N VAL A 158 -56.93 -36.29 -35.27
CA VAL A 158 -57.23 -37.70 -35.59
C VAL A 158 -58.64 -37.77 -36.15
#